data_AF-A0AAV3A4F2-F1
#
_entry.id   AF-A0AAV3A4F2-F1
#
_cell.length_a   1.000
_cell.length_b   1.000
_cell.length_c   1.000
_cell.angle_alpha   90.00
_cell.angle_beta   90.00
_cell.angle_gamma   90.00
#
_symmetry.space_group_name_H-M   'P 1'
#
loop_
_entity.id
_entity.type
_entity.pdbx_description
1 polymer ?
#
loop_
_entity_poly.entity_id
_entity_poly.type
_entity_poly.pdbx_seq_one_letter_code
_entity_poly.pdbx_strand_id
1 'polypeptide(L)'
;TNGTSFLSEKPGKCPPPEELSLGVCFKLCSSDEKCTGNQKCCKTGCDGYQCQMPVDKPGTCPPVIPVNGTTCVKTTPCLSDSNCNDNQKCCPTACNITSCQIPV
;
A
#
# COMPACT_ATOMS: atom_id res chain seq x y z
N THR A 1 -11.69 -12.95 -25.97
CA THR A 1 -11.96 -11.98 -24.90
C THR A 1 -11.16 -12.40 -23.68
N ASN A 2 -10.20 -11.56 -23.30
CA ASN A 2 -9.56 -11.36 -21.99
C ASN A 2 -9.37 -12.59 -21.05
N GLY A 3 -8.11 -12.94 -20.76
CA GLY A 3 -7.80 -13.77 -19.59
C GLY A 3 -6.61 -14.72 -19.72
N THR A 4 -5.39 -14.19 -19.77
CA THR A 4 -4.16 -14.94 -19.49
C THR A 4 -3.19 -13.96 -18.84
N SER A 5 -2.49 -14.22 -17.75
CA SER A 5 -2.37 -15.36 -16.86
C SER A 5 -1.52 -14.83 -15.71
N PHE A 6 -1.87 -15.21 -14.49
CA PHE A 6 -1.09 -15.07 -13.26
C PHE A 6 0.41 -15.23 -13.50
N LEU A 7 1.19 -14.17 -13.35
CA LEU A 7 2.64 -14.23 -13.24
C LEU A 7 3.05 -13.30 -12.10
N SER A 8 3.04 -13.88 -10.90
CA SER A 8 3.58 -13.33 -9.65
C SER A 8 2.92 -12.03 -9.21
N GLU A 9 1.66 -12.12 -8.79
CA GLU A 9 1.02 -11.01 -8.10
C GLU A 9 1.52 -10.96 -6.66
N LYS A 10 2.29 -9.91 -6.34
CA LYS A 10 2.53 -9.61 -4.94
C LYS A 10 1.20 -9.20 -4.29
N PRO A 11 0.97 -9.57 -3.02
CA PRO A 11 -0.22 -9.16 -2.30
C PRO A 11 -0.34 -7.63 -2.22
N GLY A 12 -1.57 -7.14 -2.28
CA GLY A 12 -1.89 -5.72 -2.26
C GLY A 12 -2.42 -5.21 -3.59
N LYS A 13 -2.90 -3.96 -3.60
CA LYS A 13 -3.53 -3.33 -4.76
C LYS A 13 -2.72 -2.14 -5.27
N CYS A 14 -2.70 -1.96 -6.58
CA CYS A 14 -2.16 -0.74 -7.17
C CYS A 14 -2.99 0.47 -6.72
N PRO A 15 -2.35 1.64 -6.50
CA PRO A 15 -3.08 2.87 -6.25
C PRO A 15 -3.95 3.25 -7.45
N PRO A 16 -4.95 4.12 -7.22
CA PRO A 16 -5.81 4.60 -8.28
C PRO A 16 -5.00 5.32 -9.37
N PRO A 17 -5.41 5.24 -10.64
CA PRO A 17 -4.71 5.88 -11.76
C PRO A 17 -4.50 7.40 -11.60
N GLU A 18 -5.36 8.06 -10.83
CA GLU A 18 -5.27 9.49 -10.52
C GLU A 18 -4.01 9.84 -9.69
N GLU A 19 -3.54 8.93 -8.84
CA GLU A 19 -2.32 9.10 -8.04
C GLU A 19 -1.05 8.67 -8.80
N LEU A 20 -1.19 7.85 -9.84
CA LEU A 20 -0.08 7.22 -10.58
C LEU A 20 0.61 8.13 -11.60
N SER A 21 0.43 9.44 -11.46
CA SER A 21 0.97 10.51 -12.32
C SER A 21 0.63 10.35 -13.80
N LEU A 22 -0.10 11.33 -14.32
CA LEU A 22 -0.30 11.56 -15.76
C LEU A 22 1.07 11.80 -16.42
N GLY A 23 1.79 10.76 -16.89
CA GLY A 23 3.01 11.02 -17.65
C GLY A 23 4.01 9.89 -17.89
N VAL A 24 3.92 8.74 -17.24
CA VAL A 24 4.83 7.64 -17.55
C VAL A 24 4.28 6.88 -18.76
N CYS A 25 4.77 7.21 -19.96
CA CYS A 25 4.43 6.52 -21.21
C CYS A 25 5.39 5.36 -21.55
N PHE A 26 6.30 5.03 -20.63
CA PHE A 26 7.28 3.95 -20.79
C PHE A 26 7.01 2.80 -19.83
N LYS A 27 7.44 1.60 -20.19
CA LYS A 27 7.35 0.41 -19.33
C LYS A 27 8.64 0.26 -18.52
N LEU A 28 8.62 0.70 -17.27
CA LEU A 28 9.75 0.58 -16.34
C LEU A 28 9.79 -0.79 -15.64
N CYS A 29 8.67 -1.50 -15.63
CA CYS A 29 8.55 -2.86 -15.12
C CYS A 29 7.62 -3.67 -16.02
N SER A 30 7.73 -5.00 -15.94
CA SER A 30 6.88 -5.95 -16.69
C SER A 30 6.05 -6.87 -15.79
N SER A 31 6.41 -7.00 -14.51
CA SER A 31 5.74 -7.81 -13.49
C SER A 31 6.16 -7.35 -12.10
N ASP A 32 5.40 -7.72 -11.06
CA ASP A 32 5.68 -7.31 -9.68
C ASP A 32 7.06 -7.80 -9.21
N GLU A 33 7.55 -8.96 -9.71
CA GLU A 33 8.88 -9.51 -9.40
C GLU A 33 10.04 -8.60 -9.80
N LYS A 34 9.83 -7.74 -10.81
CA LYS A 34 10.85 -6.77 -11.23
C LYS A 34 10.92 -5.59 -10.28
N CYS A 35 9.93 -5.42 -9.42
CA CYS A 35 9.92 -4.40 -8.40
C CYS A 35 10.51 -4.94 -7.10
N THR A 36 11.18 -4.08 -6.33
CA THR A 36 11.81 -4.47 -5.07
C THR A 36 10.79 -4.57 -3.94
N GLY A 37 11.09 -5.38 -2.92
CA GLY A 37 10.23 -5.52 -1.74
C GLY A 37 8.78 -5.92 -2.08
N ASN A 38 7.81 -5.23 -1.50
CA ASN A 38 6.37 -5.41 -1.72
C ASN A 38 5.79 -4.54 -2.85
N GLN A 39 6.63 -3.80 -3.60
CA GLN A 39 6.16 -2.96 -4.70
C GLN A 39 5.56 -3.79 -5.83
N LYS A 40 4.49 -3.26 -6.44
CA LYS A 40 3.77 -3.87 -7.55
C LYS A 40 4.04 -3.12 -8.85
N CYS A 41 4.04 -3.83 -9.96
CA CYS A 41 4.17 -3.23 -11.28
C CYS A 41 2.80 -2.75 -11.76
N CYS A 42 2.53 -1.47 -11.54
CA CYS A 42 1.22 -0.87 -11.79
C CYS A 42 1.19 -0.15 -13.14
N LYS A 43 0.06 -0.25 -13.84
CA LYS A 43 -0.17 0.48 -15.09
C LYS A 43 -0.30 1.97 -14.81
N THR A 44 0.45 2.78 -15.55
CA THR A 44 0.39 4.24 -15.53
C THR A 44 -0.34 4.76 -16.79
N GLY A 45 -0.36 6.07 -17.02
CA GLY A 45 -0.88 6.64 -18.27
C GLY A 45 -0.15 6.13 -19.53
N CYS A 46 -0.68 6.39 -20.73
CA CYS A 46 -0.03 6.05 -22.02
C CYS A 46 0.44 4.57 -22.18
N ASP A 47 -0.23 3.59 -21.55
CA ASP A 47 0.23 2.18 -21.53
C ASP A 47 1.62 1.94 -20.90
N GLY A 48 2.10 2.89 -20.08
CA GLY A 48 3.28 2.72 -19.27
C GLY A 48 3.04 1.87 -18.02
N TYR A 49 4.14 1.47 -17.38
CA TYR A 49 4.14 0.67 -16.16
C TYR A 49 5.25 1.13 -15.24
N GLN A 50 4.97 1.24 -13.94
CA GLN A 50 5.93 1.64 -12.93
C GLN A 50 5.74 0.85 -11.63
N CYS A 51 6.84 0.60 -10.92
CA CYS A 51 6.82 0.01 -9.60
C CYS A 51 6.25 0.99 -8.58
N GLN A 52 5.15 0.60 -7.92
CA GLN A 52 4.47 1.45 -6.96
C GLN A 52 4.21 0.69 -5.65
N MET A 53 4.24 1.42 -4.54
CA MET A 53 3.80 0.89 -3.26
C MET A 53 2.30 0.56 -3.30
N PRO A 54 1.88 -0.63 -2.84
CA PRO A 54 0.47 -0.97 -2.82
C PRO A 54 -0.29 -0.14 -1.78
N VAL A 55 -1.55 0.18 -2.07
CA VAL A 55 -2.44 0.90 -1.13
C VAL A 55 -2.91 0.03 0.04
N ASP A 56 -3.07 -1.27 -0.22
CA ASP A 56 -3.30 -2.30 0.78
C ASP A 56 -2.02 -3.13 0.90
N LYS A 57 -1.24 -2.99 1.96
CA LYS A 57 -0.01 -3.78 2.15
C LYS A 57 -0.32 -5.16 2.72
N PRO A 58 0.51 -6.17 2.43
CA PRO A 58 0.33 -7.51 2.99
C PRO A 58 0.36 -7.57 4.53
N GLY A 59 -0.32 -8.59 5.06
CA GLY A 59 -0.38 -8.88 6.50
C GLY A 59 -1.54 -8.21 7.22
N THR A 60 -1.64 -8.46 8.52
CA THR A 60 -2.75 -8.02 9.37
C THR A 60 -2.29 -7.03 10.43
N CYS A 61 -3.17 -6.12 10.83
CA CYS A 61 -2.85 -5.21 11.93
C CYS A 61 -2.75 -5.97 13.25
N PRO A 62 -1.80 -5.64 14.13
CA PRO A 62 -1.74 -6.22 15.46
C PRO A 62 -3.01 -5.88 16.25
N PRO A 63 -3.41 -6.72 17.22
CA PRO A 63 -4.57 -6.45 18.05
C PRO A 63 -4.40 -5.15 18.84
N VAL A 64 -5.46 -4.33 18.85
CA VAL A 64 -5.48 -3.07 19.60
C VAL A 64 -5.56 -3.36 21.08
N ILE A 65 -4.57 -2.94 21.85
CA ILE A 65 -4.62 -3.01 23.31
C ILE A 65 -5.31 -1.75 23.84
N PRO A 66 -6.43 -1.86 24.57
CA PRO A 66 -7.10 -0.71 25.16
C PRO A 66 -6.23 -0.14 26.28
N VAL A 67 -5.85 1.13 26.17
CA VAL A 67 -5.16 1.87 27.23
C VAL A 67 -6.18 2.60 28.12
N ASN A 68 -6.16 2.32 29.42
CA ASN A 68 -6.97 3.04 30.40
C ASN A 68 -6.24 4.31 30.85
N GLY A 69 -6.90 5.47 30.75
CA GLY A 69 -6.47 6.72 31.40
C GLY A 69 -5.54 7.63 30.60
N THR A 70 -5.38 7.43 29.28
CA THR A 70 -4.62 8.38 28.45
C THR A 70 -5.56 9.43 27.84
N THR A 71 -5.22 10.71 28.00
CA THR A 71 -5.87 11.79 27.23
C THR A 71 -5.56 11.58 25.77
N CYS A 72 -6.56 11.17 24.98
CA CYS A 72 -6.42 10.95 23.56
C CYS A 72 -6.20 12.30 22.86
N VAL A 73 -5.01 12.53 22.32
CA VAL A 73 -4.81 13.63 21.37
C VAL A 73 -5.20 13.10 20.00
N LYS A 74 -6.27 13.64 19.41
CA LYS A 74 -6.77 13.19 18.11
C LYS A 74 -5.77 13.56 17.02
N THR A 75 -4.83 12.66 16.75
CA THR A 75 -3.89 12.72 15.63
C THR A 75 -4.16 11.55 14.70
N THR A 76 -4.02 11.76 13.39
CA THR A 76 -4.11 10.73 12.35
C THR A 76 -2.79 10.73 11.57
N PRO A 77 -1.74 10.08 12.07
CA PRO A 77 -0.42 10.06 11.44
C PRO A 77 -0.40 9.32 10.09
N CYS A 78 -1.39 8.48 9.80
CA CYS A 78 -1.56 7.86 8.49
C CYS A 78 -3.06 7.73 8.15
N LEU A 79 -3.40 7.70 6.87
CA LEU A 79 -4.76 7.47 6.37
C LEU A 79 -4.89 6.09 5.70
N SER A 80 -3.79 5.61 5.10
CA SER A 80 -3.70 4.32 4.42
C SER A 80 -2.31 3.71 4.58
N ASP A 81 -2.16 2.41 4.28
CA ASP A 81 -0.87 1.71 4.34
C ASP A 81 0.19 2.40 3.47
N SER A 82 -0.22 3.03 2.36
CA SER A 82 0.66 3.79 1.46
C SER A 82 1.34 5.00 2.13
N ASN A 83 0.79 5.57 3.20
CA ASN A 83 1.45 6.65 3.96
C ASN A 83 2.56 6.13 4.87
N CYS A 84 2.58 4.83 5.14
CA CYS A 84 3.58 4.21 5.97
C CYS A 84 4.77 3.75 5.14
N ASN A 85 5.97 3.73 5.71
CA ASN A 85 7.16 3.28 5.00
C ASN A 85 7.21 1.75 4.93
N ASP A 86 8.03 1.23 4.03
CA ASP A 86 8.33 -0.21 3.92
C ASP A 86 7.06 -1.09 3.91
N ASN A 87 7.07 -2.15 4.71
CA ASN A 87 5.97 -3.09 4.88
C ASN A 87 4.99 -2.68 6.00
N GLN A 88 5.12 -1.48 6.57
CA GLN A 88 4.25 -1.04 7.67
C GLN A 88 2.84 -0.74 7.18
N LYS A 89 1.84 -1.18 7.94
CA LYS A 89 0.42 -0.91 7.69
C LYS A 89 -0.09 0.25 8.53
N CYS A 90 -1.06 1.00 8.02
CA CYS A 90 -1.76 2.02 8.77
C CYS A 90 -2.88 1.35 9.58
N CYS A 91 -2.59 1.09 10.85
CA CYS A 91 -3.45 0.30 11.71
C CYS A 91 -4.24 1.17 12.68
N PRO A 92 -5.50 0.82 12.97
CA PRO A 92 -6.22 1.45 14.07
C PRO A 92 -5.51 1.13 15.38
N THR A 93 -5.45 2.11 16.24
CA THR A 93 -4.98 2.02 17.63
C THR A 93 -6.11 2.47 18.55
N ALA A 94 -5.85 2.53 19.86
CA ALA A 94 -6.84 3.07 20.80
C ALA A 94 -7.27 4.49 20.41
N CYS A 95 -8.41 4.94 20.93
CA CYS A 95 -8.91 6.30 20.72
C CYS A 95 -9.29 6.68 19.27
N ASN A 96 -9.53 5.72 18.36
CA ASN A 96 -9.78 5.99 16.93
C ASN A 96 -8.62 6.73 16.23
N ILE A 97 -7.39 6.55 16.74
CA ILE A 97 -6.16 7.03 16.12
C ILE A 97 -5.62 5.93 15.23
N THR A 98 -5.01 6.29 14.10
CA THR A 98 -4.29 5.36 13.24
C THR A 98 -2.78 5.48 13.49
N SER A 99 -1.99 4.45 13.24
CA SER A 99 -0.52 4.57 13.24
C SER A 99 0.14 3.52 12.35
N CYS A 100 1.36 3.81 11.89
CA CYS A 100 2.14 2.86 11.11
C CYS A 100 2.70 1.77 12.02
N GLN A 101 2.30 0.52 11.78
CA GLN A 101 2.68 -0.65 12.59
C GLN A 101 3.22 -1.77 11.68
N ILE A 102 4.10 -2.61 12.23
CA ILE A 102 4.53 -3.83 11.53
C ILE A 102 3.35 -4.81 11.51
N PRO A 103 2.96 -5.35 10.34
CA PRO A 103 1.91 -6.35 10.26
C PRO A 103 2.31 -7.67 10.92
N VAL A 104 1.30 -8.39 11.43
CA VAL A 104 1.39 -9.78 11.90
C VAL A 104 0.91 -10.77 10.85
#